data_AF-A0AAW1P5T5-F1
#
_entry.id   AF-A0AAW1P5T5-F1
#
_cell.length_a   1.000
_cell.length_b   1.000
_cell.length_c   1.000
_cell.angle_alpha   90.00
_cell.angle_beta   90.00
_cell.angle_gamma   90.00
#
_symmetry.space_group_name_H-M   'P 1'
#
loop_
_entity.id
_entity.type
_entity.pdbx_description
1 polymer ?
#
loop_
_entity_poly.entity_id
_entity_poly.type
_entity_poly.pdbx_seq_one_letter_code
_entity_poly.pdbx_strand_id
1 'polypeptide(L)'
;MYHTMDQVFGEVDRIVEDNSGFMKMTPLTLTDNDYSATVKVVTIEPGGLSDDHSGKLRLLVNFGEHGRELISSEVALMLMHYLAEPAMEVEKSVLRGHPRHRLATLLQQTVIKLIPMENVHGRAIVEAGSLCERKNGRGVDPNRNWDLHWGHKEKDYDPMEEYEGPKPFSEPEAMLMRQLAKDFQPHVWVNVHSGMEALFMPYDHVAKIPDGEAAQATLRILEQLNTINCGGRCAVGSGGKSVGYLAHGTATDYMYDKLGVPLSFTWEIYGDEKAPYTDCFRMFNPLQKKQVDDVAANWASAIFTLLELLPGHPAIPKLKVLHPARRGAAEALGSDAEEVYNLPGEKIAAKLTQKIEQSSTLTALMENRDTDFIGDALSSTAALSQLGAQYVWQHFGFLLCILAVVMVGLIVRSFYHHQALWVLKRLKVPRRSRVIPL
;
A
#
# COMPACT_ATOMS: atom_id res chain seq x y z
N MET A 1 0.61 -19.56 -20.14
CA MET A 1 0.86 -19.68 -18.68
C MET A 1 1.27 -18.33 -18.17
N TYR A 2 2.33 -17.77 -18.75
CA TYR A 2 2.66 -16.35 -18.73
C TYR A 2 1.85 -15.60 -19.79
N HIS A 3 1.57 -14.34 -19.52
CA HIS A 3 1.01 -13.39 -20.45
C HIS A 3 2.12 -12.91 -21.41
N THR A 4 1.77 -12.66 -22.66
CA THR A 4 2.62 -11.87 -23.57
C THR A 4 2.67 -10.41 -23.11
N MET A 5 3.61 -9.63 -23.62
CA MET A 5 3.74 -8.21 -23.33
C MET A 5 2.43 -7.47 -23.63
N ASP A 6 1.82 -7.75 -24.79
CA ASP A 6 0.53 -7.17 -25.18
C ASP A 6 -0.60 -7.57 -24.22
N GLN A 7 -0.60 -8.81 -23.73
CA GLN A 7 -1.57 -9.26 -22.74
C GLN A 7 -1.36 -8.57 -21.39
N VAL A 8 -0.11 -8.46 -20.91
CA VAL A 8 0.21 -7.72 -19.67
C VAL A 8 -0.30 -6.29 -19.79
N PHE A 9 0.04 -5.59 -20.86
CA PHE A 9 -0.40 -4.20 -21.02
C PHE A 9 -1.90 -4.05 -21.24
N GLY A 10 -2.55 -4.98 -21.94
CA GLY A 10 -4.01 -4.99 -22.08
C GLY A 10 -4.74 -5.20 -20.75
N GLU A 11 -4.22 -6.06 -19.88
CA GLU A 11 -4.73 -6.23 -18.51
C GLU A 11 -4.52 -4.97 -17.66
N VAL A 12 -3.32 -4.39 -17.71
CA VAL A 12 -2.98 -3.13 -17.02
C VAL A 12 -3.92 -2.01 -17.42
N ASP A 13 -4.11 -1.81 -18.73
CA ASP A 13 -4.95 -0.72 -19.26
C ASP A 13 -6.40 -0.90 -18.77
N ARG A 14 -6.94 -2.13 -18.81
CA ARG A 14 -8.29 -2.42 -18.32
C ARG A 14 -8.45 -2.20 -16.81
N ILE A 15 -7.52 -2.71 -15.99
CA ILE A 15 -7.58 -2.52 -14.54
C ILE A 15 -7.58 -1.02 -14.20
N VAL A 16 -6.77 -0.22 -14.90
CA VAL A 16 -6.72 1.23 -14.69
C VAL A 16 -8.01 1.91 -15.13
N GLU A 17 -8.58 1.53 -16.27
CA GLU A 17 -9.86 2.08 -16.77
C GLU A 17 -11.00 1.80 -15.78
N ASP A 18 -11.12 0.55 -15.32
CA ASP A 18 -12.15 0.12 -14.37
C ASP A 18 -12.00 0.78 -12.98
N ASN A 19 -10.80 1.27 -12.64
CA ASN A 19 -10.46 1.86 -11.35
C ASN A 19 -9.97 3.31 -11.45
N SER A 20 -10.41 4.04 -12.48
CA SER A 20 -9.96 5.41 -12.80
C SER A 20 -10.17 6.46 -11.69
N GLY A 21 -11.00 6.16 -10.67
CA GLY A 21 -11.17 7.01 -9.50
C GLY A 21 -9.93 7.06 -8.58
N PHE A 22 -9.06 6.04 -8.63
CA PHE A 22 -7.87 5.95 -7.79
C PHE A 22 -6.64 5.38 -8.50
N MET A 23 -6.74 5.02 -9.78
CA MET A 23 -5.63 4.60 -10.63
C MET A 23 -5.51 5.49 -11.87
N LYS A 24 -4.27 5.77 -12.27
CA LYS A 24 -3.95 6.51 -13.50
C LYS A 24 -2.68 5.97 -14.12
N MET A 25 -2.73 5.60 -15.40
CA MET A 25 -1.54 5.23 -16.17
C MET A 25 -1.00 6.45 -16.92
N THR A 26 0.31 6.67 -16.85
CA THR A 26 1.02 7.70 -17.61
C THR A 26 2.24 7.08 -18.29
N PRO A 27 2.28 7.02 -19.63
CA PRO A 27 3.47 6.57 -20.33
C PRO A 27 4.55 7.65 -20.28
N LEU A 28 5.78 7.25 -19.99
CA LEU A 28 6.97 8.10 -20.10
C LEU A 28 7.84 7.54 -21.20
N THR A 29 8.11 8.36 -22.22
CA THR A 29 8.92 7.97 -23.38
C THR A 29 10.16 8.83 -23.44
N LEU A 30 11.30 8.18 -23.71
CA LEU A 30 12.56 8.85 -23.98
C LEU A 30 13.21 8.23 -25.20
N THR A 31 13.68 9.09 -26.10
CA THR A 31 14.38 8.69 -27.33
C THR A 31 15.82 9.19 -27.25
N ASP A 32 16.77 8.27 -27.45
CA ASP A 32 18.19 8.55 -27.64
C ASP A 32 18.60 8.06 -29.03
N ASN A 33 18.84 9.02 -29.93
CA ASN A 33 19.09 8.78 -31.36
C ASN A 33 17.96 7.97 -32.05
N ASP A 34 18.24 6.75 -32.47
CA ASP A 34 17.34 5.83 -33.16
C ASP A 34 16.64 4.84 -32.22
N TYR A 35 16.94 4.88 -30.92
CA TYR A 35 16.36 3.99 -29.92
C TYR A 35 15.42 4.75 -28.98
N SER A 36 14.22 4.21 -28.76
CA SER A 36 13.22 4.82 -27.89
C SER A 36 12.67 3.78 -26.90
N ALA A 37 12.68 4.10 -25.62
CA ALA A 37 12.01 3.31 -24.59
C ALA A 37 10.76 4.02 -24.10
N THR A 38 9.75 3.22 -23.73
CA THR A 38 8.55 3.72 -23.06
C THR A 38 8.29 2.91 -21.80
N VAL A 39 8.22 3.59 -20.67
CA VAL A 39 7.86 3.00 -19.37
C VAL A 39 6.43 3.44 -19.04
N LYS A 40 5.51 2.49 -18.93
CA LYS A 40 4.14 2.77 -18.44
C LYS A 40 4.15 2.85 -16.92
N VAL A 41 3.86 4.03 -16.37
CA VAL A 41 3.79 4.24 -14.93
C VAL A 41 2.33 4.25 -14.48
N VAL A 42 1.94 3.27 -13.66
CA VAL A 42 0.63 3.23 -13.03
C VAL A 42 0.72 3.90 -11.66
N THR A 43 0.09 5.05 -11.51
CA THR A 43 -0.10 5.71 -10.22
C THR A 43 -1.36 5.16 -9.57
N ILE A 44 -1.23 4.63 -8.35
CA ILE A 44 -2.30 3.98 -7.59
C ILE A 44 -2.37 4.66 -6.23
N GLU A 45 -3.52 5.25 -5.92
CA GLU A 45 -3.77 6.00 -4.69
C GLU A 45 -5.08 5.55 -4.05
N PRO A 46 -5.12 4.47 -3.26
CA PRO A 46 -6.38 3.94 -2.70
C PRO A 46 -7.21 4.96 -1.90
N GLY A 47 -6.60 6.05 -1.43
CA GLY A 47 -7.27 7.20 -0.81
C GLY A 47 -7.89 8.22 -1.78
N GLY A 48 -7.84 7.97 -3.09
CA GLY A 48 -8.18 8.91 -4.17
C GLY A 48 -6.92 9.56 -4.79
N LEU A 49 -6.94 9.74 -6.12
CA LEU A 49 -5.88 10.43 -6.86
C LEU A 49 -5.70 11.87 -6.34
N SER A 50 -4.46 12.31 -6.23
CA SER A 50 -4.14 13.66 -5.76
C SER A 50 -2.93 14.26 -6.50
N ASP A 51 -2.92 15.58 -6.62
CA ASP A 51 -1.83 16.31 -7.28
C ASP A 51 -0.60 16.50 -6.38
N ASP A 52 -0.77 16.41 -5.06
CA ASP A 52 0.32 16.52 -4.07
C ASP A 52 0.48 15.22 -3.27
N HIS A 53 1.70 14.68 -3.29
CA HIS A 53 2.09 13.45 -2.60
C HIS A 53 3.00 13.70 -1.38
N SER A 54 3.21 14.95 -0.99
CA SER A 54 4.10 15.34 0.12
C SER A 54 3.70 14.71 1.46
N GLY A 55 2.40 14.61 1.73
CA GLY A 55 1.83 14.00 2.94
C GLY A 55 1.59 12.49 2.87
N LYS A 56 1.95 11.83 1.76
CA LYS A 56 1.72 10.40 1.54
C LYS A 56 3.01 9.58 1.72
N LEU A 57 2.87 8.33 2.14
CA LEU A 57 3.91 7.33 1.92
C LEU A 57 4.03 7.12 0.40
N ARG A 58 5.25 7.08 -0.10
CA ARG A 58 5.55 7.00 -1.54
C ARG A 58 6.33 5.73 -1.80
N LEU A 59 5.70 4.81 -2.51
CA LEU A 59 6.28 3.51 -2.87
C LEU A 59 6.44 3.46 -4.39
N LEU A 60 7.65 3.18 -4.86
CA LEU A 60 7.95 2.91 -6.27
C LEU A 60 8.24 1.42 -6.41
N VAL A 61 7.59 0.73 -7.34
CA VAL A 61 7.83 -0.70 -7.59
C VAL A 61 7.96 -0.91 -9.09
N ASN A 62 9.05 -1.51 -9.54
CA ASN A 62 9.23 -1.87 -10.95
C ASN A 62 9.48 -3.37 -11.10
N PHE A 63 9.06 -3.87 -12.27
CA PHE A 63 9.12 -5.26 -12.68
C PHE A 63 9.66 -5.33 -14.12
N GLY A 64 10.20 -6.48 -14.51
CA GLY A 64 10.63 -6.72 -15.88
C GLY A 64 11.78 -5.82 -16.35
N GLU A 65 12.75 -5.54 -15.49
CA GLU A 65 14.01 -4.87 -15.88
C GLU A 65 14.86 -5.79 -16.78
N HIS A 66 14.87 -7.10 -16.51
CA HIS A 66 15.48 -8.09 -17.40
C HIS A 66 14.43 -8.85 -18.20
N GLY A 67 14.68 -9.03 -19.51
CA GLY A 67 13.71 -9.57 -20.46
C GLY A 67 13.19 -10.98 -20.10
N ARG A 68 14.09 -11.87 -19.65
CA ARG A 68 13.80 -13.29 -19.38
C ARG A 68 13.07 -13.56 -18.06
N GLU A 69 12.88 -12.56 -17.21
CA GLU A 69 12.31 -12.70 -15.87
C GLU A 69 10.78 -12.53 -15.90
N LEU A 70 10.09 -13.34 -16.71
CA LEU A 70 8.65 -13.18 -17.00
C LEU A 70 7.79 -13.21 -15.74
N ILE A 71 8.17 -14.01 -14.74
CA ILE A 71 7.45 -14.13 -13.47
C ILE A 71 7.30 -12.78 -12.74
N SER A 72 8.24 -11.84 -12.91
CA SER A 72 8.17 -10.51 -12.31
C SER A 72 6.93 -9.74 -12.80
N SER A 73 6.67 -9.73 -14.11
CA SER A 73 5.49 -9.06 -14.68
C SER A 73 4.17 -9.73 -14.27
N GLU A 74 4.16 -11.04 -14.03
CA GLU A 74 2.97 -11.72 -13.47
C GLU A 74 2.67 -11.26 -12.04
N VAL A 75 3.72 -11.01 -11.24
CA VAL A 75 3.57 -10.42 -9.90
C VAL A 75 3.01 -9.01 -10.00
N ALA A 76 3.45 -8.22 -10.98
CA ALA A 76 2.92 -6.88 -11.23
C ALA A 76 1.40 -6.92 -11.48
N LEU A 77 0.93 -7.81 -12.37
CA LEU A 77 -0.49 -7.99 -12.66
C LEU A 77 -1.28 -8.43 -11.42
N MET A 78 -0.78 -9.43 -10.70
CA MET A 78 -1.43 -9.92 -9.48
C MET A 78 -1.54 -8.82 -8.43
N LEU A 79 -0.48 -8.02 -8.25
CA LEU A 79 -0.48 -6.87 -7.34
C LEU A 79 -1.51 -5.82 -7.77
N MET A 80 -1.63 -5.53 -9.06
CA MET A 80 -2.66 -4.61 -9.56
C MET A 80 -4.08 -5.10 -9.29
N HIS A 81 -4.35 -6.39 -9.47
CA HIS A 81 -5.65 -6.97 -9.08
C HIS A 81 -5.93 -6.82 -7.58
N TYR A 82 -4.94 -7.10 -6.72
CA TYR A 82 -5.09 -6.92 -5.28
C TYR A 82 -5.27 -5.46 -4.88
N LEU A 83 -4.65 -4.52 -5.59
CA LEU A 83 -4.82 -3.08 -5.32
C LEU A 83 -6.15 -2.53 -5.86
N ALA A 84 -6.73 -3.14 -6.90
CA ALA A 84 -8.08 -2.84 -7.36
C ALA A 84 -9.14 -3.33 -6.36
N GLU A 85 -8.91 -4.48 -5.72
CA GLU A 85 -9.81 -5.09 -4.74
C GLU A 85 -9.12 -5.37 -3.38
N PRO A 86 -8.69 -4.32 -2.64
CA PRO A 86 -7.83 -4.49 -1.47
C PRO A 86 -8.50 -5.17 -0.26
N ALA A 87 -9.82 -5.37 -0.32
CA ALA A 87 -10.59 -6.04 0.74
C ALA A 87 -10.03 -7.44 1.07
N MET A 88 -9.58 -8.18 0.05
CA MET A 88 -9.00 -9.52 0.23
C MET A 88 -7.69 -9.49 1.02
N GLU A 89 -6.77 -8.57 0.70
CA GLU A 89 -5.50 -8.47 1.42
C GLU A 89 -5.70 -7.93 2.85
N VAL A 90 -6.68 -7.05 3.05
CA VAL A 90 -7.09 -6.62 4.40
C VAL A 90 -7.60 -7.80 5.22
N GLU A 91 -8.36 -8.73 4.63
CA GLU A 91 -8.80 -9.94 5.33
C GLU A 91 -7.63 -10.88 5.65
N LYS A 92 -6.71 -11.11 4.72
CA LYS A 92 -5.50 -11.93 4.95
C LYS A 92 -4.61 -11.34 6.05
N SER A 93 -4.43 -10.03 6.10
CA SER A 93 -3.67 -9.33 7.16
C SER A 93 -4.23 -9.66 8.56
N VAL A 94 -5.56 -9.74 8.69
CA VAL A 94 -6.22 -10.14 9.94
C VAL A 94 -5.92 -11.56 10.33
N LEU A 95 -5.94 -12.48 9.37
CA LEU A 95 -5.59 -13.88 9.61
C LEU A 95 -4.12 -14.02 10.07
N ARG A 96 -3.24 -13.08 9.68
CA ARG A 96 -1.86 -12.96 10.18
C ARG A 96 -1.74 -12.22 11.51
N GLY A 97 -2.84 -11.91 12.17
CA GLY A 97 -2.87 -11.28 13.49
C GLY A 97 -2.77 -9.74 13.51
N HIS A 98 -2.86 -9.09 12.35
CA HIS A 98 -2.82 -7.63 12.26
C HIS A 98 -4.23 -7.00 12.33
N PRO A 99 -4.40 -5.81 12.93
CA PRO A 99 -5.73 -5.19 12.99
C PRO A 99 -6.26 -4.80 11.60
N ARG A 100 -7.52 -5.13 11.28
CA ARG A 100 -8.22 -4.77 10.01
C ARG A 100 -7.95 -3.35 9.53
N HIS A 101 -8.03 -2.40 10.46
CA HIS A 101 -7.94 -0.99 10.15
C HIS A 101 -6.51 -0.54 9.83
N ARG A 102 -5.48 -1.31 10.21
CA ARG A 102 -4.07 -0.91 10.02
C ARG A 102 -3.71 -0.86 8.54
N LEU A 103 -3.80 -1.99 7.83
CA LEU A 103 -3.47 -2.05 6.41
C LEU A 103 -4.36 -1.13 5.57
N ALA A 104 -5.66 -1.11 5.84
CA ALA A 104 -6.59 -0.21 5.15
C ALA A 104 -6.20 1.27 5.32
N THR A 105 -5.81 1.68 6.53
CA THR A 105 -5.36 3.06 6.77
C THR A 105 -4.04 3.35 6.05
N LEU A 106 -3.09 2.41 6.08
CA LEU A 106 -1.80 2.55 5.38
C LEU A 106 -2.01 2.74 3.88
N LEU A 107 -2.86 1.90 3.26
CA LEU A 107 -3.18 1.99 1.84
C LEU A 107 -3.80 3.35 1.48
N GLN A 108 -4.70 3.89 2.30
CA GLN A 108 -5.28 5.22 2.08
C GLN A 108 -4.27 6.37 2.17
N GLN A 109 -3.15 6.16 2.85
CA GLN A 109 -2.08 7.15 3.01
C GLN A 109 -0.87 6.90 2.12
N THR A 110 -0.99 5.94 1.20
CA THR A 110 0.09 5.56 0.30
C THR A 110 -0.27 5.94 -1.13
N VAL A 111 0.71 6.46 -1.85
CA VAL A 111 0.73 6.47 -3.31
C VAL A 111 1.77 5.46 -3.78
N ILE A 112 1.34 4.59 -4.68
CA ILE A 112 2.19 3.59 -5.31
C ILE A 112 2.37 4.00 -6.76
N LYS A 113 3.62 4.10 -7.22
CA LYS A 113 3.94 4.12 -8.64
C LYS A 113 4.47 2.74 -9.02
N LEU A 114 3.73 2.06 -9.91
CA LEU A 114 4.03 0.72 -10.36
C LEU A 114 4.43 0.75 -11.84
N ILE A 115 5.55 0.10 -12.17
CA ILE A 115 6.00 -0.13 -13.53
C ILE A 115 5.86 -1.62 -13.82
N PRO A 116 4.87 -2.05 -14.62
CA PRO A 116 4.61 -3.48 -14.82
C PRO A 116 5.67 -4.18 -15.68
N MET A 117 6.41 -3.39 -16.47
CA MET A 117 7.49 -3.83 -17.32
C MET A 117 8.37 -2.64 -17.70
N GLU A 118 9.62 -2.66 -17.28
CA GLU A 118 10.60 -1.62 -17.59
C GLU A 118 11.23 -1.82 -18.97
N ASN A 119 11.70 -3.04 -19.26
CA ASN A 119 12.45 -3.38 -20.47
C ASN A 119 11.57 -4.09 -21.51
N VAL A 120 10.70 -3.31 -22.16
CA VAL A 120 9.77 -3.82 -23.19
C VAL A 120 10.48 -4.42 -24.41
N HIS A 121 11.65 -3.88 -24.78
CA HIS A 121 12.41 -4.36 -25.93
C HIS A 121 13.09 -5.69 -25.65
N GLY A 122 13.70 -5.86 -24.46
CA GLY A 122 14.23 -7.14 -24.00
C GLY A 122 13.13 -8.19 -23.90
N ARG A 123 11.95 -7.82 -23.39
CA ARG A 123 10.78 -8.71 -23.39
C ARG A 123 10.38 -9.14 -24.79
N ALA A 124 10.34 -8.23 -25.77
CA ALA A 124 9.99 -8.56 -27.14
C ALA A 124 10.97 -9.58 -27.76
N ILE A 125 12.27 -9.48 -27.46
CA ILE A 125 13.28 -10.46 -27.91
C ILE A 125 13.02 -11.85 -27.29
N VAL A 126 12.67 -11.89 -26.00
CA VAL A 126 12.32 -13.15 -25.31
C VAL A 126 11.07 -13.79 -25.91
N GLU A 127 10.04 -12.99 -26.18
CA GLU A 127 8.80 -13.48 -26.80
C GLU A 127 8.98 -13.92 -28.26
N ALA A 128 10.01 -13.41 -28.94
CA ALA A 128 10.43 -13.87 -30.26
C ALA A 128 11.20 -15.21 -30.24
N GLY A 129 11.49 -15.77 -29.05
CA GLY A 129 12.07 -17.11 -28.87
C GLY A 129 13.46 -17.13 -28.23
N SER A 130 14.09 -15.97 -28.01
CA SER A 130 15.37 -15.87 -27.31
C SER A 130 15.19 -15.89 -25.80
N LEU A 131 14.78 -17.03 -25.24
CA LEU A 131 14.35 -17.19 -23.84
C LEU A 131 15.43 -16.87 -22.79
N CYS A 132 16.70 -16.78 -23.18
CA CYS A 132 17.80 -16.40 -22.31
C CYS A 132 18.11 -14.90 -22.32
N GLU A 133 17.44 -14.08 -23.14
CA GLU A 133 17.80 -12.66 -23.26
C GLU A 133 17.48 -11.90 -21.97
N ARG A 134 18.54 -11.39 -21.35
CA ARG A 134 18.49 -10.56 -20.14
C ARG A 134 18.38 -9.07 -20.48
N LYS A 135 19.11 -8.64 -21.50
CA LYS A 135 19.45 -7.23 -21.75
C LYS A 135 18.32 -6.52 -22.49
N ASN A 136 18.47 -5.22 -22.75
CA ASN A 136 17.50 -4.44 -23.52
C ASN A 136 17.66 -4.63 -25.04
N GLY A 137 16.90 -3.87 -25.83
CA GLY A 137 16.93 -3.95 -27.29
C GLY A 137 18.26 -3.55 -27.94
N ARG A 138 19.16 -2.90 -27.21
CA ARG A 138 20.53 -2.57 -27.64
C ARG A 138 21.58 -3.52 -27.07
N GLY A 139 21.15 -4.58 -26.39
CA GLY A 139 22.03 -5.55 -25.76
C GLY A 139 22.78 -5.01 -24.56
N VAL A 140 22.27 -3.98 -23.87
CA VAL A 140 22.82 -3.44 -22.62
C VAL A 140 22.02 -3.97 -21.44
N ASP A 141 22.69 -4.36 -20.36
CA ASP A 141 22.05 -4.69 -19.08
C ASP A 141 21.59 -3.40 -18.40
N PRO A 142 20.26 -3.15 -18.26
CA PRO A 142 19.75 -1.93 -17.63
C PRO A 142 20.22 -1.79 -16.17
N ASN A 143 20.47 -2.90 -15.47
CA ASN A 143 20.94 -2.92 -14.09
C ASN A 143 22.47 -2.95 -13.97
N ARG A 144 23.19 -2.56 -15.04
CA ARG A 144 24.61 -2.19 -15.01
C ARG A 144 24.84 -0.78 -15.55
N ASN A 145 23.78 -0.09 -16.00
CA ASN A 145 23.88 1.17 -16.73
C ASN A 145 23.86 2.44 -15.85
N TRP A 146 23.95 2.32 -14.52
CA TRP A 146 23.79 3.47 -13.61
C TRP A 146 25.13 4.12 -13.23
N ASP A 147 25.17 5.45 -13.11
CA ASP A 147 26.38 6.24 -12.81
C ASP A 147 26.84 6.14 -11.34
N LEU A 148 27.12 4.93 -10.87
CA LEU A 148 27.72 4.65 -9.58
C LEU A 148 28.60 3.40 -9.68
N HIS A 149 29.90 3.57 -9.48
CA HIS A 149 30.91 2.52 -9.73
C HIS A 149 30.87 1.94 -11.16
N TRP A 150 30.25 2.65 -12.10
CA TRP A 150 30.06 2.22 -13.48
C TRP A 150 31.39 1.89 -14.19
N GLY A 151 31.37 0.84 -15.01
CA GLY A 151 32.51 0.40 -15.82
C GLY A 151 33.55 -0.44 -15.05
N HIS A 152 33.39 -0.64 -13.75
CA HIS A 152 34.17 -1.64 -13.02
C HIS A 152 33.71 -3.05 -13.39
N LYS A 153 34.67 -3.95 -13.64
CA LYS A 153 34.42 -5.33 -14.06
C LYS A 153 35.09 -6.27 -13.07
N GLU A 154 34.29 -7.12 -12.45
CA GLU A 154 34.79 -8.19 -11.60
C GLU A 154 35.48 -9.29 -12.42
N LYS A 155 36.18 -10.20 -11.74
CA LYS A 155 36.92 -11.28 -12.42
C LYS A 155 36.01 -12.24 -13.18
N ASP A 156 34.77 -12.38 -12.74
CA ASP A 156 33.72 -13.23 -13.28
C ASP A 156 32.73 -12.47 -14.19
N TYR A 157 33.05 -11.23 -14.56
CA TYR A 157 32.25 -10.43 -15.48
C TYR A 157 31.97 -11.17 -16.80
N ASP A 158 30.69 -11.26 -17.16
CA ASP A 158 30.24 -11.81 -18.44
C ASP A 158 29.57 -10.73 -19.30
N PRO A 159 30.18 -10.26 -20.41
CA PRO A 159 29.56 -9.25 -21.27
C PRO A 159 28.28 -9.72 -21.96
N MET A 160 28.01 -11.02 -22.04
CA MET A 160 26.74 -11.51 -22.59
C MET A 160 25.57 -11.29 -21.64
N GLU A 161 25.85 -11.13 -20.35
CA GLU A 161 24.86 -10.92 -19.29
C GLU A 161 24.89 -9.50 -18.75
N GLU A 162 26.08 -8.89 -18.66
CA GLU A 162 26.35 -7.73 -17.80
C GLU A 162 26.90 -6.52 -18.55
N TYR A 163 26.84 -6.51 -19.88
CA TYR A 163 27.35 -5.38 -20.65
C TYR A 163 26.69 -4.06 -20.21
N GLU A 164 27.50 -3.17 -19.65
CA GLU A 164 27.08 -1.95 -18.95
C GLU A 164 26.72 -0.78 -19.88
N GLY A 165 26.83 -0.99 -21.19
CA GLY A 165 26.63 0.03 -22.22
C GLY A 165 27.88 0.87 -22.50
N PRO A 166 27.80 1.81 -23.46
CA PRO A 166 28.95 2.65 -23.86
C PRO A 166 29.30 3.77 -22.87
N LYS A 167 28.38 4.16 -21.99
CA LYS A 167 28.54 5.20 -20.95
C LYS A 167 27.45 5.01 -19.88
N PRO A 168 27.60 5.54 -18.66
CA PRO A 168 26.51 5.50 -17.69
C PRO A 168 25.31 6.28 -18.24
N PHE A 169 24.10 5.77 -17.96
CA PHE A 169 22.84 6.29 -18.48
C PHE A 169 22.84 6.43 -20.01
N SER A 170 23.45 5.47 -20.72
CA SER A 170 23.25 5.36 -22.16
C SER A 170 21.84 4.91 -22.52
N GLU A 171 21.18 4.13 -21.65
CA GLU A 171 19.89 3.50 -21.93
C GLU A 171 18.70 4.36 -21.48
N PRO A 172 17.75 4.67 -22.40
CA PRO A 172 16.54 5.39 -22.06
C PRO A 172 15.72 4.77 -20.92
N GLU A 173 15.70 3.44 -20.78
CA GLU A 173 15.04 2.74 -19.67
C GLU A 173 15.57 3.22 -18.31
N ALA A 174 16.89 3.13 -18.10
CA ALA A 174 17.54 3.56 -16.86
C ALA A 174 17.39 5.08 -16.63
N MET A 175 17.46 5.88 -17.69
CA MET A 175 17.24 7.34 -17.61
C MET A 175 15.82 7.68 -17.16
N LEU A 176 14.81 6.99 -17.68
CA LEU A 176 13.41 7.17 -17.31
C LEU A 176 13.17 6.78 -15.85
N MET A 177 13.70 5.65 -15.40
CA MET A 177 13.59 5.23 -14.00
C MET A 177 14.29 6.21 -13.05
N ARG A 178 15.48 6.68 -13.39
CA ARG A 178 16.18 7.73 -12.64
C ARG A 178 15.35 9.00 -12.54
N GLN A 179 14.81 9.49 -13.66
CA GLN A 179 14.03 10.72 -13.68
C GLN A 179 12.74 10.56 -12.85
N LEU A 180 12.05 9.43 -13.00
CA LEU A 180 10.86 9.11 -12.24
C LEU A 180 11.12 9.08 -10.73
N ALA A 181 12.19 8.40 -10.30
CA ALA A 181 12.54 8.32 -8.88
C ALA A 181 12.97 9.68 -8.32
N LYS A 182 13.72 10.48 -9.10
CA LYS A 182 14.11 11.83 -8.71
C LYS A 182 12.91 12.75 -8.51
N ASP A 183 11.91 12.67 -9.39
CA ASP A 183 10.72 13.53 -9.30
C ASP A 183 9.75 13.05 -8.21
N PHE A 184 9.57 11.73 -8.09
CA PHE A 184 8.65 11.14 -7.13
C PHE A 184 9.21 11.08 -5.71
N GLN A 185 10.54 11.06 -5.54
CA GLN A 185 11.24 10.95 -4.26
C GLN A 185 10.64 9.84 -3.37
N PRO A 186 10.66 8.58 -3.82
CA PRO A 186 10.05 7.49 -3.07
C PRO A 186 10.72 7.32 -1.71
N HIS A 187 9.92 6.94 -0.71
CA HIS A 187 10.46 6.50 0.58
C HIS A 187 10.94 5.06 0.50
N VAL A 188 10.31 4.28 -0.38
CA VAL A 188 10.60 2.87 -0.61
C VAL A 188 10.62 2.62 -2.10
N TRP A 189 11.65 1.95 -2.58
CA TRP A 189 11.75 1.45 -3.94
C TRP A 189 12.04 -0.05 -3.92
N VAL A 190 11.29 -0.81 -4.73
CA VAL A 190 11.46 -2.26 -4.88
C VAL A 190 11.61 -2.59 -6.35
N ASN A 191 12.74 -3.18 -6.72
CA ASN A 191 13.01 -3.75 -8.03
C ASN A 191 12.86 -5.27 -7.96
N VAL A 192 11.94 -5.83 -8.74
CA VAL A 192 11.57 -7.24 -8.65
C VAL A 192 12.16 -8.04 -9.81
N HIS A 193 12.95 -9.05 -9.43
CA HIS A 193 13.74 -9.91 -10.29
C HIS A 193 13.49 -11.39 -10.01
N SER A 194 14.03 -12.25 -10.86
CA SER A 194 14.14 -13.68 -10.61
C SER A 194 15.48 -14.24 -11.08
N GLY A 195 15.71 -15.52 -10.81
CA GLY A 195 16.98 -16.23 -11.04
C GLY A 195 17.52 -16.87 -9.78
N MET A 196 17.08 -16.40 -8.61
CA MET A 196 17.37 -16.94 -7.29
C MET A 196 16.27 -16.57 -6.28
N GLU A 197 16.41 -17.02 -5.03
CA GLU A 197 15.55 -16.58 -3.91
C GLU A 197 16.36 -15.68 -2.96
N ALA A 198 16.12 -14.37 -3.00
CA ALA A 198 16.82 -13.39 -2.17
C ALA A 198 16.10 -12.05 -1.97
N LEU A 199 16.49 -11.37 -0.90
CA LEU A 199 15.96 -10.09 -0.45
C LEU A 199 17.14 -9.16 -0.15
N PHE A 200 17.52 -8.35 -1.14
CA PHE A 200 18.66 -7.46 -1.04
C PHE A 200 18.28 -6.04 -0.65
N MET A 201 19.18 -5.45 0.10
CA MET A 201 19.37 -4.01 0.27
C MET A 201 20.78 -3.67 -0.23
N PRO A 202 21.15 -2.39 -0.35
CA PRO A 202 22.52 -2.01 -0.66
C PRO A 202 23.55 -2.62 0.32
N TYR A 203 24.82 -2.76 -0.05
CA TYR A 203 25.35 -2.47 -1.39
C TYR A 203 25.48 -3.71 -2.26
N ASP A 204 25.41 -3.52 -3.57
CA ASP A 204 25.70 -4.54 -4.58
C ASP A 204 27.19 -4.55 -4.97
N HIS A 205 27.79 -3.36 -5.10
CA HIS A 205 29.19 -3.21 -5.57
C HIS A 205 30.24 -3.60 -4.52
N VAL A 206 29.82 -3.82 -3.27
CA VAL A 206 30.72 -4.17 -2.15
C VAL A 206 29.99 -5.06 -1.16
N ALA A 207 30.73 -6.02 -0.58
CA ALA A 207 30.23 -6.93 0.45
C ALA A 207 30.03 -6.26 1.82
N LYS A 208 29.26 -5.17 1.87
CA LYS A 208 29.01 -4.37 3.06
C LYS A 208 27.54 -3.94 3.15
N ILE A 209 26.95 -4.13 4.32
CA ILE A 209 25.65 -3.54 4.68
C ILE A 209 25.90 -2.09 5.11
N PRO A 210 25.09 -1.12 4.66
CA PRO A 210 25.14 0.25 5.14
C PRO A 210 25.06 0.36 6.67
N ASP A 211 25.73 1.37 7.21
CA ASP A 211 25.79 1.60 8.65
C ASP A 211 24.57 2.39 9.15
N GLY A 212 24.30 2.32 10.46
CA GLY A 212 23.32 3.17 11.13
C GLY A 212 21.95 2.52 11.39
N GLU A 213 21.13 3.20 12.20
CA GLU A 213 19.86 2.66 12.72
C GLU A 213 18.86 2.35 11.60
N ALA A 214 18.78 3.19 10.57
CA ALA A 214 17.90 2.99 9.42
C ALA A 214 18.26 1.72 8.65
N ALA A 215 19.54 1.49 8.35
CA ALA A 215 19.98 0.29 7.65
C ALA A 215 19.69 -0.99 8.48
N GLN A 216 19.91 -0.93 9.79
CA GLN A 216 19.57 -2.05 10.68
C GLN A 216 18.06 -2.30 10.76
N ALA A 217 17.24 -1.25 10.72
CA ALA A 217 15.78 -1.38 10.65
C ALA A 217 15.32 -1.97 9.30
N THR A 218 15.96 -1.57 8.20
CA THR A 218 15.73 -2.12 6.87
C THR A 218 16.06 -3.61 6.83
N LEU A 219 17.20 -4.02 7.39
CA LEU A 219 17.58 -5.44 7.47
C LEU A 219 16.55 -6.28 8.23
N ARG A 220 16.05 -5.79 9.37
CA ARG A 220 14.98 -6.46 10.13
C ARG A 220 13.68 -6.62 9.34
N ILE A 221 13.34 -5.64 8.50
CA ILE A 221 12.18 -5.75 7.60
C ILE A 221 12.39 -6.90 6.62
N LEU A 222 13.57 -7.00 6.00
CA LEU A 222 13.89 -8.08 5.06
C LEU A 222 13.92 -9.46 5.73
N GLU A 223 14.42 -9.57 6.96
CA GLU A 223 14.37 -10.82 7.76
C GLU A 223 12.93 -11.28 8.03
N GLN A 224 12.03 -10.32 8.34
CA GLN A 224 10.61 -10.62 8.53
C GLN A 224 9.92 -11.01 7.22
N LEU A 225 10.21 -10.32 6.12
CA LEU A 225 9.73 -10.70 4.78
C LEU A 225 10.23 -12.09 4.39
N ASN A 226 11.49 -12.43 4.66
CA ASN A 226 12.04 -13.76 4.41
C ASN A 226 11.23 -14.82 5.17
N THR A 227 10.94 -14.57 6.45
CA THR A 227 10.16 -15.47 7.28
C THR A 227 8.74 -15.67 6.75
N ILE A 228 8.06 -14.58 6.40
CA ILE A 228 6.63 -14.59 6.03
C ILE A 228 6.40 -15.07 4.60
N ASN A 229 7.20 -14.57 3.66
CA ASN A 229 6.97 -14.74 2.22
C ASN A 229 7.93 -15.73 1.57
N CYS A 230 9.11 -15.97 2.15
CA CYS A 230 10.10 -16.88 1.58
C CYS A 230 10.36 -18.12 2.45
N GLY A 231 9.63 -18.27 3.57
CA GLY A 231 9.77 -19.40 4.49
C GLY A 231 11.19 -19.58 5.04
N GLY A 232 11.96 -18.49 5.14
CA GLY A 232 13.35 -18.50 5.59
C GLY A 232 14.37 -18.96 4.54
N ARG A 233 13.95 -19.22 3.29
CA ARG A 233 14.85 -19.72 2.23
C ARG A 233 15.68 -18.63 1.56
N CYS A 234 15.19 -17.40 1.54
CA CYS A 234 15.84 -16.33 0.81
C CYS A 234 17.16 -15.95 1.48
N ALA A 235 18.19 -15.66 0.68
CA ALA A 235 19.33 -14.89 1.14
C ALA A 235 18.86 -13.48 1.52
N VAL A 236 19.42 -12.88 2.59
CA VAL A 236 18.99 -11.57 3.10
C VAL A 236 20.21 -10.70 3.37
N GLY A 237 20.16 -9.41 3.00
CA GLY A 237 21.18 -8.42 3.37
C GLY A 237 21.71 -7.62 2.19
N SER A 238 22.98 -7.24 2.23
CA SER A 238 23.64 -6.53 1.12
C SER A 238 23.77 -7.46 -0.09
N GLY A 239 23.42 -7.02 -1.30
CA GLY A 239 23.60 -7.81 -2.52
C GLY A 239 25.02 -8.38 -2.64
N GLY A 240 26.03 -7.51 -2.56
CA GLY A 240 27.44 -7.90 -2.65
C GLY A 240 27.93 -8.83 -1.54
N LYS A 241 27.26 -8.86 -0.38
CA LYS A 241 27.62 -9.72 0.76
C LYS A 241 26.86 -11.04 0.76
N SER A 242 25.58 -11.01 0.40
CA SER A 242 24.64 -12.13 0.63
C SER A 242 24.71 -13.18 -0.47
N VAL A 243 25.17 -12.84 -1.67
CA VAL A 243 25.39 -13.81 -2.78
C VAL A 243 26.84 -14.04 -3.16
N GLY A 244 27.76 -13.20 -2.68
CA GLY A 244 29.19 -13.38 -2.93
C GLY A 244 29.67 -13.00 -4.33
N TYR A 245 28.80 -12.35 -5.13
CA TYR A 245 29.15 -11.67 -6.38
C TYR A 245 28.93 -10.16 -6.21
N LEU A 246 29.81 -9.34 -6.78
CA LEU A 246 29.73 -7.88 -6.70
C LEU A 246 29.25 -7.30 -8.02
N ALA A 247 28.16 -6.55 -8.00
CA ALA A 247 27.61 -5.91 -9.19
C ALA A 247 27.85 -4.39 -9.14
N HIS A 248 28.31 -3.82 -10.25
CA HIS A 248 28.62 -2.39 -10.36
C HIS A 248 27.67 -1.71 -11.33
N GLY A 249 27.45 -0.40 -11.16
CA GLY A 249 26.50 0.34 -11.99
C GLY A 249 25.05 -0.08 -11.79
N THR A 250 24.67 -0.55 -10.60
CA THR A 250 23.32 -1.05 -10.30
C THR A 250 22.35 0.07 -9.96
N ALA A 251 21.08 -0.18 -10.24
CA ALA A 251 19.98 0.70 -9.87
C ALA A 251 19.88 0.85 -8.34
N THR A 252 20.04 -0.24 -7.59
CA THR A 252 19.90 -0.28 -6.12
C THR A 252 20.91 0.60 -5.40
N ASP A 253 22.17 0.52 -5.77
CA ASP A 253 23.19 1.37 -5.15
C ASP A 253 22.98 2.84 -5.53
N TYR A 254 22.60 3.13 -6.78
CA TYR A 254 22.32 4.52 -7.21
C TYR A 254 21.09 5.11 -6.52
N MET A 255 19.99 4.35 -6.40
CA MET A 255 18.77 4.77 -5.71
C MET A 255 19.06 5.12 -4.26
N TYR A 256 19.89 4.33 -3.59
CA TYR A 256 20.30 4.57 -2.21
C TYR A 256 21.27 5.75 -2.08
N ASP A 257 22.43 5.72 -2.74
CA ASP A 257 23.50 6.70 -2.50
C ASP A 257 23.30 8.04 -3.21
N LYS A 258 22.76 8.03 -4.43
CA LYS A 258 22.65 9.25 -5.25
C LYS A 258 21.28 9.90 -5.13
N LEU A 259 20.21 9.11 -5.06
CA LEU A 259 18.85 9.64 -4.92
C LEU A 259 18.37 9.69 -3.47
N GLY A 260 19.07 9.04 -2.53
CA GLY A 260 18.72 9.07 -1.12
C GLY A 260 17.42 8.35 -0.80
N VAL A 261 17.02 7.37 -1.62
CA VAL A 261 15.82 6.55 -1.38
C VAL A 261 16.06 5.69 -0.14
N PRO A 262 15.35 5.92 0.97
CA PRO A 262 15.72 5.35 2.27
C PRO A 262 15.74 3.83 2.32
N LEU A 263 14.76 3.20 1.67
CA LEU A 263 14.66 1.75 1.54
C LEU A 263 14.70 1.42 0.05
N SER A 264 15.86 1.03 -0.45
CA SER A 264 16.08 0.57 -1.82
C SER A 264 16.27 -0.94 -1.80
N PHE A 265 15.49 -1.67 -2.58
CA PHE A 265 15.46 -3.14 -2.53
C PHE A 265 15.57 -3.76 -3.93
N THR A 266 16.30 -4.88 -3.99
CA THR A 266 16.21 -5.87 -5.07
C THR A 266 15.61 -7.14 -4.49
N TRP A 267 14.48 -7.58 -5.03
CA TRP A 267 13.81 -8.81 -4.63
C TRP A 267 13.98 -9.86 -5.72
N GLU A 268 14.66 -10.95 -5.40
CA GLU A 268 14.81 -12.13 -6.24
C GLU A 268 13.77 -13.16 -5.80
N ILE A 269 12.70 -13.30 -6.57
CA ILE A 269 11.46 -13.91 -6.08
C ILE A 269 11.30 -15.40 -6.37
N TYR A 270 12.18 -15.93 -7.22
CA TYR A 270 12.16 -17.30 -7.68
C TYR A 270 13.48 -17.65 -8.34
N GLY A 271 14.02 -18.84 -8.07
CA GLY A 271 15.08 -19.42 -8.88
C GLY A 271 15.11 -20.94 -8.78
N ASP A 272 15.35 -21.61 -9.90
CA ASP A 272 15.62 -23.06 -9.92
C ASP A 272 17.12 -23.31 -10.06
N GLU A 273 17.82 -23.40 -8.92
CA GLU A 273 19.26 -23.69 -8.86
C GLU A 273 19.63 -25.07 -9.44
N LYS A 274 18.65 -25.94 -9.70
CA LYS A 274 18.87 -27.27 -10.32
C LYS A 274 18.67 -27.24 -11.84
N ALA A 275 18.26 -26.11 -12.41
CA ALA A 275 18.20 -25.96 -13.86
C ALA A 275 19.63 -25.93 -14.44
N PRO A 276 19.91 -26.62 -15.56
CA PRO A 276 21.17 -26.44 -16.25
C PRO A 276 21.26 -25.00 -16.77
N TYR A 277 22.47 -24.44 -16.84
CA TYR A 277 22.68 -23.05 -17.30
C TYR A 277 22.13 -22.78 -18.73
N THR A 278 21.96 -23.83 -19.54
CA THR A 278 21.36 -23.74 -20.88
C THR A 278 19.83 -23.63 -20.87
N ASP A 279 19.17 -23.91 -19.74
CA ASP A 279 17.71 -23.82 -19.56
C ASP A 279 17.36 -22.57 -18.75
N CYS A 280 17.63 -21.40 -19.35
CA CYS A 280 17.38 -20.11 -18.71
C CYS A 280 15.90 -19.95 -18.35
N PHE A 281 14.98 -20.42 -19.20
CA PHE A 281 13.57 -20.24 -18.90
C PHE A 281 13.21 -20.86 -17.54
N ARG A 282 13.60 -22.11 -17.30
CA ARG A 282 13.35 -22.80 -16.02
C ARG A 282 14.07 -22.14 -14.84
N MET A 283 15.29 -21.66 -15.04
CA MET A 283 16.06 -21.01 -13.99
C MET A 283 15.35 -19.78 -13.44
N PHE A 284 14.71 -18.99 -14.31
CA PHE A 284 14.11 -17.71 -13.98
C PHE A 284 12.58 -17.78 -13.81
N ASN A 285 11.92 -18.84 -14.28
CA ASN A 285 10.46 -18.90 -14.37
C ASN A 285 9.89 -20.29 -13.97
N PRO A 286 8.88 -20.36 -13.08
CA PRO A 286 8.19 -21.61 -12.80
C PRO A 286 7.58 -22.27 -14.06
N LEU A 287 7.64 -23.61 -14.12
CA LEU A 287 7.18 -24.37 -15.30
C LEU A 287 5.72 -24.84 -15.22
N GLN A 288 5.06 -24.64 -14.09
CA GLN A 288 3.67 -25.07 -13.86
C GLN A 288 2.79 -23.89 -13.49
N LYS A 289 1.57 -23.82 -14.04
CA LYS A 289 0.67 -22.68 -13.83
C LYS A 289 0.38 -22.45 -12.36
N LYS A 290 0.16 -23.53 -11.60
CA LYS A 290 -0.01 -23.43 -10.14
C LYS A 290 1.19 -22.76 -9.46
N GLN A 291 2.41 -23.10 -9.83
CA GLN A 291 3.60 -22.49 -9.24
C GLN A 291 3.73 -21.01 -9.63
N VAL A 292 3.41 -20.65 -10.88
CA VAL A 292 3.33 -19.25 -11.32
C VAL A 292 2.34 -18.47 -10.45
N ASP A 293 1.14 -19.03 -10.25
CA ASP A 293 0.08 -18.41 -9.45
C ASP A 293 0.48 -18.29 -7.98
N ASP A 294 1.08 -19.33 -7.40
CA ASP A 294 1.55 -19.33 -6.02
C ASP A 294 2.66 -18.28 -5.81
N VAL A 295 3.65 -18.20 -6.72
CA VAL A 295 4.74 -17.21 -6.65
C VAL A 295 4.20 -15.79 -6.82
N ALA A 296 3.37 -15.54 -7.85
CA ALA A 296 2.78 -14.23 -8.10
C ALA A 296 1.90 -13.77 -6.93
N ALA A 297 1.03 -14.65 -6.41
CA ALA A 297 0.18 -14.33 -5.27
C ALA A 297 0.98 -14.03 -4.00
N ASN A 298 2.01 -14.82 -3.71
CA ASN A 298 2.85 -14.64 -2.53
C ASN A 298 3.60 -13.30 -2.57
N TRP A 299 4.25 -13.00 -3.69
CA TRP A 299 5.07 -11.79 -3.81
C TRP A 299 4.25 -10.52 -4.05
N ALA A 300 3.06 -10.62 -4.65
CA ALA A 300 2.09 -9.53 -4.64
C ALA A 300 1.64 -9.22 -3.20
N SER A 301 1.30 -10.25 -2.41
CA SER A 301 0.98 -10.08 -0.98
C SER A 301 2.16 -9.55 -0.16
N ALA A 302 3.41 -9.83 -0.55
CA ALA A 302 4.61 -9.35 0.15
C ALA A 302 4.72 -7.81 0.14
N ILE A 303 4.18 -7.13 -0.87
CA ILE A 303 4.14 -5.66 -0.90
C ILE A 303 3.22 -5.11 0.21
N PHE A 304 2.09 -5.77 0.47
CA PHE A 304 1.21 -5.40 1.60
C PHE A 304 1.88 -5.71 2.94
N THR A 305 2.56 -6.86 3.06
CA THR A 305 3.37 -7.18 4.25
C THR A 305 4.43 -6.09 4.47
N LEU A 306 5.16 -5.70 3.44
CA LEU A 306 6.15 -4.61 3.51
C LEU A 306 5.50 -3.34 4.05
N LEU A 307 4.37 -2.90 3.48
CA LEU A 307 3.64 -1.71 3.97
C LEU A 307 3.30 -1.79 5.46
N GLU A 308 2.91 -2.97 5.98
CA GLU A 308 2.63 -3.16 7.40
C GLU A 308 3.87 -3.08 8.30
N LEU A 309 5.05 -3.38 7.76
CA LEU A 309 6.34 -3.37 8.46
C LEU A 309 7.03 -2.00 8.45
N LEU A 310 6.66 -1.10 7.52
CA LEU A 310 7.25 0.25 7.44
C LEU A 310 6.96 1.15 8.66
N PRO A 311 5.76 1.13 9.29
CA PRO A 311 5.48 1.93 10.48
C PRO A 311 6.44 1.59 11.62
N GLY A 312 7.32 2.56 11.95
CA GLY A 312 8.36 2.41 12.97
C GLY A 312 9.77 2.42 12.41
N HIS A 313 9.95 2.35 11.10
CA HIS A 313 11.24 2.57 10.47
C HIS A 313 11.66 4.05 10.62
N PRO A 314 12.89 4.37 11.06
CA PRO A 314 13.29 5.73 11.41
C PRO A 314 13.32 6.70 10.21
N ALA A 315 13.48 6.17 8.99
CA ALA A 315 13.46 6.96 7.76
C ALA A 315 12.07 7.05 7.09
N ILE A 316 11.04 6.42 7.67
CA ILE A 316 9.67 6.50 7.16
C ILE A 316 8.92 7.58 7.95
N PRO A 317 8.28 8.57 7.28
CA PRO A 317 7.53 9.60 7.97
C PRO A 317 6.40 8.97 8.80
N LYS A 318 6.11 9.56 9.96
CA LYS A 318 4.98 9.14 10.77
C LYS A 318 3.68 9.42 10.02
N LEU A 319 3.04 8.36 9.53
CA LEU A 319 1.76 8.48 8.85
C LEU A 319 0.68 8.94 9.83
N LYS A 320 -0.08 9.96 9.44
CA LYS A 320 -1.18 10.50 10.24
C LYS A 320 -2.30 9.47 10.29
N VAL A 321 -2.36 8.54 11.25
CA VAL A 321 -3.42 7.52 11.30
C VAL A 321 -4.80 8.18 11.21
N LEU A 322 -5.42 8.10 10.03
CA LEU A 322 -6.74 8.63 9.76
C LEU A 322 -7.76 7.64 10.32
N HIS A 323 -8.15 7.80 11.58
CA HIS A 323 -9.22 7.00 12.14
C HIS A 323 -10.51 7.28 11.33
N PRO A 324 -11.22 6.26 10.79
CA PRO A 324 -12.44 6.46 9.98
C PRO A 324 -13.48 7.34 10.69
N ALA A 325 -13.61 7.17 12.00
CA ALA A 325 -14.44 7.98 12.88
C ALA A 325 -14.12 9.49 12.83
N ARG A 326 -12.86 9.87 12.62
CA ARG A 326 -12.42 11.27 12.55
C ARG A 326 -12.63 11.89 11.18
N ARG A 327 -12.58 11.10 10.10
CA ARG A 327 -12.95 11.56 8.76
C ARG A 327 -14.45 11.83 8.66
N GLY A 328 -15.28 10.89 9.13
CA GLY A 328 -16.73 11.09 9.23
C GLY A 328 -17.10 12.26 10.16
N ALA A 329 -16.33 12.49 11.22
CA ALA A 329 -16.51 13.66 12.07
C ALA A 329 -16.14 14.98 11.37
N ALA A 330 -15.05 15.02 10.58
CA ALA A 330 -14.66 16.20 9.82
C ALA A 330 -15.70 16.57 8.76
N GLU A 331 -16.18 15.58 8.01
CA GLU A 331 -17.28 15.74 7.03
C GLU A 331 -18.56 16.22 7.72
N ALA A 332 -18.97 15.55 8.80
CA ALA A 332 -20.16 15.93 9.56
C ALA A 332 -20.03 17.34 10.16
N LEU A 333 -18.83 17.78 10.55
CA LEU A 333 -18.57 19.11 11.07
C LEU A 333 -18.40 20.19 9.99
N GLY A 334 -18.15 19.82 8.73
CA GLY A 334 -17.86 20.77 7.66
C GLY A 334 -16.62 21.62 7.98
N SER A 335 -15.68 21.04 8.74
CA SER A 335 -14.45 21.69 9.18
C SER A 335 -13.27 21.13 8.40
N ASP A 336 -12.17 21.88 8.35
CA ASP A 336 -10.91 21.36 7.83
C ASP A 336 -10.54 20.10 8.62
N ALA A 337 -10.22 19.05 7.89
CA ALA A 337 -9.93 17.75 8.42
C ALA A 337 -8.79 17.86 9.46
N GLU A 338 -7.78 18.70 9.18
CA GLU A 338 -6.63 18.93 10.05
C GLU A 338 -6.99 19.56 11.41
N GLU A 339 -8.02 20.41 11.45
CA GLU A 339 -8.51 21.03 12.67
C GLU A 339 -9.23 20.01 13.57
N VAL A 340 -10.02 19.12 12.96
CA VAL A 340 -10.74 18.06 13.67
C VAL A 340 -9.80 16.93 14.12
N TYR A 341 -8.71 16.69 13.39
CA TYR A 341 -7.72 15.66 13.73
C TYR A 341 -6.93 15.95 15.01
N ASN A 342 -6.66 17.21 15.32
CA ASN A 342 -5.91 17.61 16.52
C ASN A 342 -6.78 17.70 17.78
N LEU A 343 -8.09 17.48 17.68
CA LEU A 343 -9.00 17.55 18.81
C LEU A 343 -9.04 16.22 19.60
N PRO A 344 -9.02 16.28 20.94
CA PRO A 344 -9.40 15.15 21.80
C PRO A 344 -10.80 14.63 21.43
N GLY A 345 -11.02 13.31 21.54
CA GLY A 345 -12.29 12.66 21.16
C GLY A 345 -13.53 13.27 21.83
N GLU A 346 -13.40 13.69 23.09
CA GLU A 346 -14.45 14.39 23.84
C GLU A 346 -14.82 15.74 23.22
N LYS A 347 -13.84 16.48 22.66
CA LYS A 347 -14.09 17.76 21.98
C LYS A 347 -14.76 17.57 20.62
N ILE A 348 -14.42 16.50 19.90
CA ILE A 348 -15.08 16.14 18.64
C ILE A 348 -16.55 15.78 18.92
N ALA A 349 -16.80 14.95 19.93
CA ALA A 349 -18.15 14.60 20.35
C ALA A 349 -18.97 15.84 20.73
N ALA A 350 -18.40 16.75 21.53
CA ALA A 350 -19.06 18.01 21.89
C ALA A 350 -19.39 18.89 20.67
N LYS A 351 -18.46 19.05 19.71
CA LYS A 351 -18.70 19.82 18.48
C LYS A 351 -19.82 19.18 17.62
N LEU A 352 -19.84 17.85 17.51
CA LEU A 352 -20.87 17.12 16.76
C LEU A 352 -22.24 17.26 17.42
N THR A 353 -22.31 17.10 18.75
CA THR A 353 -23.53 17.33 19.53
C THR A 353 -24.05 18.75 19.34
N GLN A 354 -23.18 19.76 19.41
CA GLN A 354 -23.56 21.15 19.19
C GLN A 354 -24.11 21.38 17.78
N LYS A 355 -23.48 20.78 16.75
CA LYS A 355 -23.96 20.91 15.35
C LYS A 355 -25.30 20.20 15.13
N ILE A 356 -25.53 19.07 15.81
CA ILE A 356 -26.82 18.37 15.81
C ILE A 356 -27.89 19.22 16.50
N GLU A 357 -27.59 19.83 17.64
CA GLU A 357 -28.50 20.74 18.36
C GLU A 357 -28.84 22.01 17.58
N GLN A 358 -27.91 22.49 16.75
CA GLN A 358 -28.10 23.66 15.88
C GLN A 358 -28.78 23.32 14.53
N SER A 359 -28.95 22.04 14.21
CA SER A 359 -29.67 21.64 13.00
C SER A 359 -31.16 21.88 13.19
N SER A 360 -31.72 22.78 12.37
CA SER A 360 -33.16 23.13 12.34
C SER A 360 -34.09 21.92 12.21
N THR A 361 -33.56 20.80 11.72
CA THR A 361 -34.25 19.51 11.60
C THR A 361 -34.61 18.89 12.95
N LEU A 362 -33.74 19.02 13.98
CA LEU A 362 -34.01 18.46 15.31
C LEU A 362 -34.95 19.37 16.10
N THR A 363 -34.82 20.68 15.94
CA THR A 363 -35.74 21.66 16.54
C THR A 363 -37.17 21.48 16.00
N ALA A 364 -37.32 21.27 14.69
CA ALA A 364 -38.62 20.97 14.08
C ALA A 364 -39.22 19.63 14.54
N LEU A 365 -38.39 18.60 14.76
CA LEU A 365 -38.81 17.31 15.31
C LEU A 365 -39.20 17.37 16.79
N MET A 366 -38.60 18.28 17.56
CA MET A 366 -38.90 18.45 18.99
C MET A 366 -40.07 19.42 19.25
N GLU A 367 -40.34 20.34 18.32
CA GLU A 367 -41.47 21.28 18.40
C GLU A 367 -42.79 20.68 17.90
N ASN A 368 -42.76 19.72 16.96
CA ASN A 368 -43.94 18.93 16.60
C ASN A 368 -44.23 17.86 17.67
N ARG A 369 -44.81 18.29 18.78
CA ARG A 369 -45.51 17.39 19.72
C ARG A 369 -46.85 16.97 19.12
N ASP A 370 -46.83 16.02 18.19
CA ASP A 370 -47.96 15.13 17.97
C ASP A 370 -47.50 13.71 18.30
N THR A 371 -47.88 13.25 19.50
CA THR A 371 -47.48 11.96 20.07
C THR A 371 -48.11 10.74 19.38
N ASP A 372 -48.82 10.92 18.27
CA ASP A 372 -49.53 9.82 17.58
C ASP A 372 -48.83 9.34 16.30
N PHE A 373 -47.83 10.05 15.77
CA PHE A 373 -47.20 9.68 14.49
C PHE A 373 -46.12 8.57 14.60
N ILE A 374 -45.61 8.30 15.82
CA ILE A 374 -44.58 7.27 16.05
C ILE A 374 -45.18 5.87 16.22
N GLY A 375 -46.46 5.77 16.58
CA GLY A 375 -47.16 4.49 16.74
C GLY A 375 -47.49 3.80 15.42
N ASP A 376 -47.87 4.57 14.40
CA ASP A 376 -48.37 4.01 13.13
C ASP A 376 -47.26 3.67 12.12
N ALA A 377 -46.07 4.26 12.26
CA ALA A 377 -44.93 3.93 11.41
C ALA A 377 -44.32 2.54 11.68
N LEU A 378 -44.67 1.91 12.82
CA LEU A 378 -44.13 0.60 13.23
C LEU A 378 -45.07 -0.59 12.93
N SER A 379 -46.27 -0.37 12.38
CA SER A 379 -47.27 -1.43 12.19
C SER A 379 -47.55 -1.85 10.74
N SER A 380 -46.96 -1.21 9.72
CA SER A 380 -47.27 -1.50 8.31
C SER A 380 -46.08 -2.06 7.53
N THR A 381 -45.94 -3.39 7.53
CA THR A 381 -44.95 -4.17 6.75
C THR A 381 -45.24 -4.26 5.24
N ALA A 382 -46.07 -3.39 4.67
CA ALA A 382 -46.52 -3.51 3.27
C ALA A 382 -46.13 -2.36 2.33
N ALA A 383 -45.43 -1.31 2.81
CA ALA A 383 -45.10 -0.13 1.99
C ALA A 383 -43.63 -0.08 1.48
N LEU A 384 -42.84 -1.13 1.72
CA LEU A 384 -41.40 -1.16 1.37
C LEU A 384 -41.06 -1.75 -0.01
N SER A 385 -42.05 -2.12 -0.83
CA SER A 385 -41.81 -2.76 -2.13
C SER A 385 -41.93 -1.85 -3.36
N GLN A 386 -42.15 -0.53 -3.22
CA GLN A 386 -42.41 0.31 -4.39
C GLN A 386 -41.75 1.69 -4.47
N LEU A 387 -40.69 1.98 -3.70
CA LEU A 387 -39.89 3.20 -3.88
C LEU A 387 -38.38 2.95 -3.75
N GLY A 388 -37.72 2.91 -4.92
CA GLY A 388 -36.34 3.37 -5.19
C GLY A 388 -35.20 3.04 -4.20
N ALA A 389 -34.43 2.01 -4.51
CA ALA A 389 -33.18 1.61 -3.87
C ALA A 389 -31.97 2.54 -4.16
N GLN A 390 -32.09 3.84 -3.87
CA GLN A 390 -30.96 4.79 -3.94
C GLN A 390 -30.92 5.81 -2.79
N TYR A 391 -31.94 5.87 -1.93
CA TYR A 391 -32.02 6.82 -0.81
C TYR A 391 -31.74 6.20 0.58
N VAL A 392 -31.73 4.87 0.69
CA VAL A 392 -31.71 4.16 1.98
C VAL A 392 -30.29 3.93 2.52
N TRP A 393 -29.25 3.91 1.67
CA TRP A 393 -27.88 3.63 2.12
C TRP A 393 -27.10 4.84 2.67
N GLN A 394 -27.46 6.08 2.29
CA GLN A 394 -26.82 7.28 2.84
C GLN A 394 -27.31 7.67 4.25
N HIS A 395 -28.48 7.17 4.68
CA HIS A 395 -29.10 7.59 5.95
C HIS A 395 -29.13 6.51 7.04
N PHE A 396 -28.76 5.27 6.74
CA PHE A 396 -28.78 4.18 7.73
C PHE A 396 -27.71 4.34 8.82
N GLY A 397 -26.51 4.81 8.47
CA GLY A 397 -25.46 5.11 9.46
C GLY A 397 -25.83 6.27 10.39
N PHE A 398 -26.53 7.28 9.86
CA PHE A 398 -26.99 8.43 10.61
C PHE A 398 -28.11 8.06 11.60
N LEU A 399 -29.05 7.21 11.17
CA LEU A 399 -30.13 6.70 12.04
C LEU A 399 -29.59 5.82 13.18
N LEU A 400 -28.60 4.97 12.90
CA LEU A 400 -27.94 4.13 13.92
C LEU A 400 -27.16 4.95 14.95
N CYS A 401 -26.47 6.01 14.52
CA CYS A 401 -25.81 6.96 15.44
C CYS A 401 -26.83 7.71 16.31
N ILE A 402 -27.95 8.16 15.73
CA ILE A 402 -29.02 8.82 16.49
C ILE A 402 -29.64 7.84 17.51
N LEU A 403 -29.95 6.61 17.10
CA LEU A 403 -30.49 5.58 18.00
C LEU A 403 -29.53 5.21 19.13
N ALA A 404 -28.23 5.12 18.85
CA ALA A 404 -27.21 4.87 19.87
C ALA A 404 -27.10 6.02 20.88
N VAL A 405 -27.11 7.28 20.40
CA VAL A 405 -27.05 8.47 21.26
C VAL A 405 -28.33 8.62 22.10
N VAL A 406 -29.50 8.35 21.51
CA VAL A 406 -30.78 8.37 22.24
C VAL A 406 -30.83 7.25 23.30
N MET A 407 -30.35 6.04 22.98
CA MET A 407 -30.27 4.95 23.97
C MET A 407 -29.30 5.27 25.11
N VAL A 408 -28.11 5.81 24.81
CA VAL A 408 -27.16 6.23 25.86
C VAL A 408 -27.75 7.35 26.71
N GLY A 409 -28.42 8.34 26.09
CA GLY A 409 -29.13 9.40 26.80
C GLY A 409 -30.23 8.89 27.72
N LEU A 410 -31.03 7.91 27.28
CA LEU A 410 -32.09 7.28 28.09
C LEU A 410 -31.52 6.44 29.24
N ILE A 411 -30.41 5.73 29.03
CA ILE A 411 -29.71 4.95 30.06
C ILE A 411 -29.14 5.90 31.14
N VAL A 412 -28.48 6.97 30.73
CA VAL A 412 -27.91 7.99 31.64
C VAL A 412 -29.04 8.66 32.44
N ARG A 413 -30.14 9.05 31.77
CA ARG A 413 -31.28 9.68 32.44
C ARG A 413 -31.98 8.75 33.44
N SER A 414 -32.09 7.46 33.12
CA SER A 414 -32.59 6.42 34.03
C SER A 414 -31.67 6.24 35.25
N PHE A 415 -30.35 6.27 35.05
CA PHE A 415 -29.36 6.15 36.13
C PHE A 415 -29.40 7.32 37.12
N TYR A 416 -29.51 8.56 36.61
CA TYR A 416 -29.63 9.75 37.47
C TYR A 416 -31.00 9.86 38.15
N HIS A 417 -32.08 9.41 37.52
CA HIS A 417 -33.41 9.38 38.14
C HIS A 417 -33.48 8.37 39.29
N HIS A 418 -32.82 7.21 39.15
CA HIS A 418 -32.71 6.22 40.22
C HIS A 418 -31.83 6.69 41.40
N GLN A 419 -30.75 7.44 41.17
CA GLN A 419 -29.96 8.02 42.25
C GLN A 419 -30.69 9.15 43.00
N ALA A 420 -31.44 10.01 42.28
CA ALA A 420 -32.22 11.08 42.90
C ALA A 420 -33.35 10.55 43.81
N LEU A 421 -34.03 9.48 43.39
CA LEU A 421 -35.07 8.81 44.19
C LEU A 421 -34.51 8.09 45.43
N TRP A 422 -33.26 7.61 45.37
CA TRP A 422 -32.58 6.97 46.50
C TRP A 422 -32.20 7.98 47.60
N VAL A 423 -31.75 9.18 47.21
CA VAL A 423 -31.40 10.27 48.15
C VAL A 423 -32.65 10.87 48.82
N LEU A 424 -33.75 11.03 48.09
CA LEU A 424 -35.00 11.59 48.63
C LEU A 424 -35.70 10.68 49.66
N LYS A 425 -35.48 9.37 49.62
CA LYS A 425 -36.04 8.42 50.60
C LYS A 425 -35.33 8.42 51.97
N ARG A 426 -34.11 8.95 52.09
CA ARG A 426 -33.32 8.94 53.34
C ARG A 426 -33.39 10.21 54.20
N LEU A 427 -34.11 11.25 53.76
CA LEU A 427 -34.13 12.57 54.44
C LEU A 427 -35.38 12.88 55.29
N LYS A 428 -36.23 11.88 55.64
CA LYS A 428 -37.31 12.08 56.62
C LYS A 428 -36.80 11.94 58.06
N VAL A 429 -36.35 13.05 58.63
CA VAL A 429 -36.09 13.21 60.08
C VAL A 429 -37.43 13.45 60.81
N PRO A 430 -37.77 12.73 61.90
CA PRO A 430 -38.91 13.07 62.74
C PRO A 430 -38.53 14.15 63.77
N ARG A 431 -39.29 15.26 63.82
CA ARG A 431 -39.34 16.17 64.96
C ARG A 431 -40.40 15.69 65.96
N ARG A 432 -40.04 15.50 67.23
CA ARG A 432 -40.92 15.77 68.38
C ARG A 432 -40.12 16.04 69.67
N SER A 433 -40.23 17.30 70.11
CA SER A 433 -40.29 17.86 71.48
C SER A 433 -40.90 16.91 72.54
N ARG A 434 -40.66 16.97 73.87
CA ARG A 434 -40.03 17.93 74.82
C ARG A 434 -39.99 17.23 76.23
N VAL A 435 -38.99 17.58 77.05
CA VAL A 435 -39.04 17.89 78.52
C VAL A 435 -39.15 16.76 79.61
N ILE A 436 -38.00 16.54 80.27
CA ILE A 436 -37.55 16.29 81.69
C ILE A 436 -38.57 16.65 82.83
N PRO A 437 -38.48 16.27 84.15
CA PRO A 437 -37.65 15.33 84.97
C PRO A 437 -38.53 14.22 85.64
N LEU A 438 -38.10 13.28 86.49
CA LEU A 438 -37.03 13.17 87.52
C LEU A 438 -36.71 11.68 87.70
#